data_AF-A0AAN8TS65-F1
#
_entry.id   AF-A0AAN8TS65-F1
#
_cell.length_a   1.000
_cell.length_b   1.000
_cell.length_c   1.000
_cell.angle_alpha   90.00
_cell.angle_beta   90.00
_cell.angle_gamma   90.00
#
_symmetry.space_group_name_H-M   'P 1'
#
loop_
_entity.id
_entity.type
_entity.pdbx_description
1 polymer ?
#
loop_
_entity_poly.entity_id
_entity_poly.type
_entity_poly.pdbx_seq_one_letter_code
_entity_poly.pdbx_strand_id
1 'polypeptide(L)'
;MRKLSFLSTTTSTNHSNTLFFFRPKNIFFFPKWTRNVAISATSSNVPRRSKKIVVIMGATGCGKSKLSINLATHFFPSIEVINSDKIQVYNGLDITTNKISMTERCGILHHLLGEFKPTKSHPEFSPSDFRSAGDFRINEIVNRGKIPFIVGGSNSFIYALLVKRFDSGFDIFESLNPVINELRYQCCFIWVDAIAPVLNQYLDKRVDEMLDSEMFQELKEYFEKEGFSDSSSDGIRKAIGVPEFEKYFKGKISYEEAAMEIKENTRVLAERQVKKIMWLREGGWNIQRVDATATLTAKMGSEKIAGGENPARKFWEEQVLEPSAKIVKQFLLEG
;
A
#
# COMPACT_ATOMS: atom_id res chain seq x y z
N MET A 1 19.10 54.39 62.55
CA MET A 1 19.95 53.29 63.08
C MET A 1 20.38 52.41 61.92
N ARG A 2 21.72 52.21 61.78
CA ARG A 2 22.50 51.23 60.98
C ARG A 2 22.29 51.22 59.45
N LYS A 3 23.21 51.79 58.64
CA LYS A 3 24.55 51.30 58.16
C LYS A 3 24.40 50.09 57.20
N LEU A 4 25.08 49.92 56.05
CA LEU A 4 26.28 50.47 55.39
C LEU A 4 26.34 49.82 53.95
N SER A 5 26.53 50.56 52.84
CA SER A 5 27.69 50.56 51.89
C SER A 5 28.02 49.24 51.14
N PHE A 6 28.38 49.16 49.85
CA PHE A 6 29.49 49.80 49.10
C PHE A 6 29.32 49.58 47.57
N LEU A 7 29.72 50.59 46.77
CA LEU A 7 30.38 50.65 45.44
C LEU A 7 30.31 49.42 44.47
N SER A 8 30.17 49.58 43.15
CA SER A 8 31.00 50.41 42.26
C SER A 8 30.41 50.56 40.85
N THR A 9 30.78 51.68 40.24
CA THR A 9 30.63 52.14 38.85
C THR A 9 31.49 51.35 37.85
N THR A 10 31.02 51.14 36.61
CA THR A 10 31.58 51.77 35.39
C THR A 10 30.83 51.31 34.12
N THR A 11 30.16 52.28 33.49
CA THR A 11 30.18 52.63 32.06
C THR A 11 30.56 51.57 31.02
N SER A 12 29.67 51.32 30.04
CA SER A 12 29.99 51.59 28.62
C SER A 12 28.74 51.41 27.72
N THR A 13 28.35 52.52 27.09
CA THR A 13 27.88 52.64 25.70
C THR A 13 26.67 51.85 25.19
N ASN A 14 25.63 52.66 24.95
CA ASN A 14 24.99 52.91 23.66
C ASN A 14 23.96 51.92 23.07
N HIS A 15 22.83 52.57 22.80
CA HIS A 15 21.91 52.39 21.67
C HIS A 15 21.02 51.17 21.67
N SER A 16 19.83 51.40 22.23
CA SER A 16 18.54 51.17 21.60
C SER A 16 18.64 50.86 20.10
N ASN A 17 18.51 49.58 19.77
CA ASN A 17 17.99 49.15 18.49
C ASN A 17 16.97 48.04 18.74
N THR A 18 15.75 48.36 18.37
CA THR A 18 14.56 47.53 18.36
C THR A 18 14.85 46.25 17.56
N LEU A 19 15.11 45.14 18.24
CA LEU A 19 15.16 43.82 17.60
C LEU A 19 13.73 43.34 17.37
N PHE A 20 13.28 43.48 16.13
CA PHE A 20 12.19 42.70 15.55
C PHE A 20 12.52 41.21 15.73
N PHE A 21 11.88 40.54 16.69
CA PHE A 21 11.82 39.09 16.71
C PHE A 21 10.90 38.63 15.57
N PHE A 22 11.50 38.38 14.40
CA PHE A 22 10.89 37.61 13.34
C PHE A 22 10.67 36.18 13.84
N ARG A 23 9.42 35.84 14.17
CA ARG A 23 8.98 34.44 14.25
C ARG A 23 9.12 33.82 12.84
N PRO A 24 9.77 32.66 12.68
CA PRO A 24 9.73 31.97 11.40
C PRO A 24 8.28 31.50 11.16
N LYS A 25 7.67 32.04 10.11
CA LYS A 25 6.38 31.56 9.61
C LYS A 25 6.58 30.15 9.09
N ASN A 26 5.82 29.20 9.63
CA ASN A 26 5.64 27.87 9.08
C ASN A 26 5.26 27.99 7.59
N ILE A 27 6.18 27.57 6.72
CA ILE A 27 5.94 27.45 5.28
C ILE A 27 5.09 26.20 5.09
N PHE A 28 3.77 26.40 4.99
CA PHE A 28 2.86 25.38 4.52
C PHE A 28 3.13 25.10 3.04
N PHE A 29 3.69 23.94 2.74
CA PHE A 29 3.89 23.47 1.37
C PHE A 29 2.58 22.83 0.88
N PHE A 30 1.75 23.59 0.17
CA PHE A 30 0.62 23.05 -0.58
C PHE A 30 1.12 22.55 -1.95
N PRO A 31 0.81 21.31 -2.39
CA PRO A 31 1.03 20.91 -3.77
C PRO A 31 0.05 21.66 -4.68
N LYS A 32 0.56 22.54 -5.54
CA LYS A 32 -0.21 23.20 -6.60
C LYS A 32 -0.60 22.18 -7.67
N TRP A 33 -1.80 21.63 -7.56
CA TRP A 33 -2.46 20.98 -8.69
C TRP A 33 -3.09 22.07 -9.58
N THR A 34 -2.91 21.92 -10.89
CA THR A 34 -3.36 22.79 -12.00
C THR A 34 -2.51 24.04 -12.30
N ARG A 35 -1.54 23.89 -13.21
CA ARG A 35 -1.18 24.92 -14.19
C ARG A 35 -0.69 24.25 -15.48
N ASN A 36 -1.32 24.59 -16.59
CA ASN A 36 -0.97 24.14 -17.94
C ASN A 36 0.51 24.47 -18.25
N VAL A 37 1.28 23.44 -18.62
CA VAL A 37 2.60 23.61 -19.23
C VAL A 37 2.46 23.31 -20.70
N ALA A 38 2.65 24.33 -21.54
CA ALA A 38 2.88 24.16 -22.97
C ALA A 38 4.24 23.47 -23.15
N ILE A 39 4.26 22.29 -23.76
CA ILE A 39 5.49 21.54 -24.04
C ILE A 39 5.93 21.86 -25.48
N SER A 40 7.04 22.58 -25.59
CA SER A 40 7.83 22.70 -26.81
C SER A 40 8.42 21.34 -27.18
N ALA A 41 8.09 20.85 -28.38
CA ALA A 41 8.58 19.58 -28.88
C ALA A 41 10.01 19.73 -29.42
N THR A 42 10.99 19.16 -28.71
CA THR A 42 12.27 18.79 -29.31
C THR A 42 12.33 17.27 -29.38
N SER A 43 12.19 16.75 -30.61
CA SER A 43 12.29 15.34 -30.96
C SER A 43 13.73 14.86 -30.82
N SER A 44 13.99 14.00 -29.83
CA SER A 44 15.19 13.16 -29.78
C SER A 44 14.79 11.73 -30.14
N ASN A 45 15.12 11.29 -31.37
CA ASN A 45 14.89 9.95 -31.91
C ASN A 45 15.89 8.92 -31.34
N VAL A 46 15.92 8.75 -30.03
CA VAL A 46 16.49 7.56 -29.39
C VAL A 46 15.32 6.64 -29.04
N PRO A 47 15.27 5.37 -29.49
CA PRO A 47 14.22 4.46 -29.07
C PRO A 47 14.28 4.34 -27.54
N ARG A 48 13.30 4.92 -26.84
CA ARG A 48 13.19 4.81 -25.39
C ARG A 48 13.05 3.32 -25.06
N ARG A 49 14.10 2.72 -24.48
CA ARG A 49 13.99 1.40 -23.84
C ARG A 49 12.77 1.43 -22.93
N SER A 50 11.84 0.50 -23.13
CA SER A 50 10.62 0.40 -22.32
C SER A 50 11.02 0.18 -20.86
N LYS A 51 10.38 0.91 -19.94
CA LYS A 51 10.72 0.88 -18.51
C LYS A 51 10.39 -0.50 -17.95
N LYS A 52 11.31 -1.08 -17.17
CA LYS A 52 11.11 -2.34 -16.47
C LYS A 52 10.38 -2.10 -15.15
N ILE A 53 9.34 -2.89 -14.90
CA ILE A 53 8.51 -2.82 -13.69
C ILE A 53 8.31 -4.23 -13.14
N VAL A 54 8.45 -4.38 -11.83
CA VAL A 54 8.09 -5.62 -11.12
C VAL A 54 6.73 -5.43 -10.47
N VAL A 55 5.85 -6.42 -10.59
CA VAL A 55 4.49 -6.39 -10.06
C VAL A 55 4.31 -7.57 -9.13
N ILE A 56 4.04 -7.31 -7.86
CA ILE A 56 3.76 -8.34 -6.85
C ILE A 56 2.27 -8.31 -6.54
N MET A 57 1.58 -9.35 -6.99
CA MET A 57 0.14 -9.56 -6.84
C MET A 57 -0.16 -10.81 -6.00
N GLY A 58 -1.42 -10.98 -5.62
CA GLY A 58 -1.89 -12.05 -4.76
C GLY A 58 -3.06 -11.60 -3.88
N ALA A 59 -3.78 -12.57 -3.32
CA ALA A 59 -4.86 -12.29 -2.40
C ALA A 59 -4.36 -11.60 -1.12
N THR A 60 -5.28 -10.93 -0.42
CA THR A 60 -5.02 -10.40 0.92
C THR A 60 -4.50 -11.50 1.85
N GLY A 61 -3.59 -11.17 2.76
CA GLY A 61 -2.95 -12.15 3.65
C GLY A 61 -1.79 -12.97 3.06
N CYS A 62 -1.61 -13.05 1.73
CA CYS A 62 -0.56 -13.89 1.13
C CYS A 62 0.90 -13.40 1.35
N GLY A 63 1.11 -12.21 1.94
CA GLY A 63 2.46 -11.71 2.24
C GLY A 63 3.14 -10.86 1.17
N LYS A 64 2.38 -10.24 0.25
CA LYS A 64 2.91 -9.37 -0.82
C LYS A 64 3.90 -8.30 -0.33
N SER A 65 3.54 -7.55 0.71
CA SER A 65 4.40 -6.51 1.28
C SER A 65 5.66 -7.11 1.92
N LYS A 66 5.55 -8.26 2.60
CA LYS A 66 6.71 -8.98 3.12
C LYS A 66 7.68 -9.34 1.99
N LEU A 67 7.17 -9.82 0.86
CA LEU A 67 7.99 -10.18 -0.28
C LEU A 67 8.68 -8.94 -0.88
N SER A 68 7.97 -7.82 -1.05
CA SER A 68 8.59 -6.60 -1.59
C SER A 68 9.74 -6.09 -0.72
N ILE A 69 9.57 -6.13 0.61
CA ILE A 69 10.63 -5.76 1.55
C ILE A 69 11.80 -6.75 1.50
N ASN A 70 11.54 -8.06 1.52
CA ASN A 70 12.62 -9.06 1.49
C ASN A 70 13.40 -9.03 0.17
N LEU A 71 12.75 -8.79 -0.97
CA LEU A 71 13.45 -8.61 -2.24
C LEU A 71 14.34 -7.37 -2.20
N ALA A 72 13.86 -6.28 -1.63
CA ALA A 72 14.62 -5.04 -1.51
C ALA A 72 15.85 -5.17 -0.61
N THR A 73 15.68 -5.77 0.57
CA THR A 73 16.74 -5.81 1.59
C THR A 73 17.79 -6.89 1.31
N HIS A 74 17.43 -7.98 0.63
CA HIS A 74 18.36 -9.09 0.38
C HIS A 74 18.98 -9.09 -1.02
N PHE A 75 18.29 -8.58 -2.04
CA PHE A 75 18.69 -8.79 -3.43
C PHE A 75 18.74 -7.50 -4.28
N PHE A 76 17.83 -6.56 -4.03
CA PHE A 76 17.62 -5.39 -4.90
C PHE A 76 17.52 -4.09 -4.09
N PRO A 77 18.64 -3.52 -3.61
CA PRO A 77 18.62 -2.36 -2.70
C PRO A 77 18.10 -1.06 -3.36
N SER A 78 18.00 -1.02 -4.68
CA SER A 78 17.58 0.17 -5.45
C SER A 78 16.11 0.13 -5.90
N ILE A 79 15.20 -0.43 -5.08
CA ILE A 79 13.77 -0.43 -5.39
C ILE A 79 13.00 0.65 -4.62
N GLU A 80 11.84 1.03 -5.15
CA GLU A 80 10.80 1.76 -4.41
C GLU A 80 9.44 1.12 -4.70
N VAL A 81 8.56 1.10 -3.70
CA VAL A 81 7.25 0.44 -3.79
C VAL A 81 6.18 1.47 -4.17
N ILE A 82 5.31 1.12 -5.09
CA ILE A 82 4.05 1.82 -5.36
C ILE A 82 2.92 0.89 -4.90
N ASN A 83 2.17 1.32 -3.88
CA ASN A 83 1.01 0.58 -3.40
C ASN A 83 -0.08 0.55 -4.48
N SER A 84 -0.62 -0.63 -4.77
CA SER A 84 -1.76 -0.82 -5.67
C SER A 84 -2.99 -1.41 -4.96
N ASP A 85 -3.07 -1.31 -3.63
CA ASP A 85 -4.31 -1.56 -2.91
C ASP A 85 -5.16 -0.28 -2.83
N LYS A 86 -6.38 -0.36 -3.40
CA LYS A 86 -7.31 0.77 -3.52
C LYS A 86 -7.80 1.32 -2.20
N ILE A 87 -7.77 0.55 -1.11
CA ILE A 87 -8.18 1.02 0.21
C ILE A 87 -6.96 1.63 0.93
N GLN A 88 -5.76 1.06 0.72
CA GLN A 88 -4.55 1.58 1.36
C GLN A 88 -4.05 2.91 0.78
N VAL A 89 -4.59 3.39 -0.35
CA VAL A 89 -4.27 4.74 -0.85
C VAL A 89 -4.77 5.83 0.10
N TYR A 90 -5.87 5.58 0.84
CA TYR A 90 -6.49 6.55 1.72
C TYR A 90 -5.70 6.74 3.01
N ASN A 91 -5.64 7.99 3.47
CA ASN A 91 -5.07 8.36 4.76
C ASN A 91 -5.94 7.86 5.94
N GLY A 92 -5.30 7.35 6.99
CA GLY A 92 -5.97 6.84 8.19
C GLY A 92 -6.40 5.37 8.08
N LEU A 93 -6.96 4.84 9.16
CA LEU A 93 -7.35 3.43 9.30
C LEU A 93 -6.20 2.46 8.98
N ASP A 94 -5.00 2.72 9.47
CA ASP A 94 -3.80 1.96 9.11
C ASP A 94 -3.86 0.50 9.58
N ILE A 95 -4.44 0.23 10.75
CA ILE A 95 -4.62 -1.12 11.28
C ILE A 95 -5.71 -1.83 10.46
N THR A 96 -6.92 -1.24 10.39
CA THR A 96 -8.08 -1.78 9.67
C THR A 96 -7.76 -2.10 8.20
N THR A 97 -7.01 -1.20 7.54
CA THR A 97 -6.62 -1.38 6.13
C THR A 97 -5.32 -2.17 5.95
N ASN A 98 -4.71 -2.61 7.05
CA ASN A 98 -3.51 -3.44 7.11
C ASN A 98 -2.33 -2.84 6.32
N LYS A 99 -2.08 -1.53 6.50
CA LYS A 99 -0.92 -0.86 5.92
C LYS A 99 0.35 -1.36 6.60
N ILE A 100 1.40 -1.57 5.81
CA ILE A 100 2.72 -1.91 6.36
C ILE A 100 3.26 -0.74 7.20
N SER A 101 3.68 -1.03 8.44
CA SER A 101 4.17 -0.01 9.37
C SER A 101 5.50 0.59 8.91
N MET A 102 5.85 1.79 9.38
CA MET A 102 7.12 2.44 9.02
C MET A 102 8.34 1.60 9.39
N THR A 103 8.28 0.88 10.51
CA THR A 103 9.36 -0.01 10.97
C THR A 103 9.53 -1.20 10.02
N GLU A 104 8.44 -1.84 9.62
CA GLU A 104 8.46 -2.98 8.70
C GLU A 104 8.86 -2.62 7.27
N ARG A 105 8.76 -1.34 6.89
CA ARG A 105 9.24 -0.85 5.58
C ARG A 105 10.76 -0.86 5.46
N CYS A 106 11.52 -1.00 6.55
CA CYS A 106 12.99 -1.04 6.54
C CYS A 106 13.65 0.11 5.74
N GLY A 107 13.08 1.32 5.81
CA GLY A 107 13.57 2.50 5.09
C GLY A 107 13.22 2.55 3.59
N ILE A 108 12.51 1.57 3.05
CA ILE A 108 12.10 1.53 1.64
C ILE A 108 10.93 2.49 1.42
N LEU A 109 11.10 3.41 0.46
CA LEU A 109 10.05 4.37 0.11
C LEU A 109 8.83 3.65 -0.46
N HIS A 110 7.65 4.03 0.04
CA HIS A 110 6.36 3.59 -0.44
C HIS A 110 5.59 4.81 -0.95
N HIS A 111 5.08 4.71 -2.17
CA HIS A 111 4.26 5.71 -2.82
C HIS A 111 2.80 5.25 -2.88
N LEU A 112 1.88 6.20 -2.90
CA LEU A 112 0.42 5.97 -2.95
C LEU A 112 -0.09 5.10 -1.78
N LEU A 113 0.56 5.21 -0.62
CA LEU A 113 0.21 4.48 0.60
C LEU A 113 -0.14 5.49 1.69
N GLY A 114 -1.43 5.67 1.98
CA GLY A 114 -1.92 6.66 2.96
C GLY A 114 -1.82 8.12 2.50
N GLU A 115 -1.64 8.36 1.21
CA GLU A 115 -1.42 9.71 0.65
C GLU A 115 -2.72 10.42 0.26
N PHE A 116 -3.78 9.68 -0.07
CA PHE A 116 -5.02 10.25 -0.58
C PHE A 116 -5.93 10.72 0.55
N LYS A 117 -6.37 11.98 0.47
CA LYS A 117 -7.35 12.59 1.38
C LYS A 117 -8.60 12.97 0.59
N PRO A 118 -9.74 12.30 0.81
CA PRO A 118 -10.99 12.60 0.11
C PRO A 118 -11.42 14.06 0.29
N THR A 119 -12.05 14.61 -0.75
CA THR A 119 -12.69 15.94 -0.70
C THR A 119 -14.11 15.83 -1.24
N LYS A 120 -14.96 16.84 -0.99
CA LYS A 120 -16.33 16.86 -1.54
C LYS A 120 -16.36 16.76 -3.08
N SER A 121 -15.39 17.37 -3.75
CA SER A 121 -15.26 17.34 -5.22
C SER A 121 -14.55 16.09 -5.76
N HIS A 122 -13.90 15.32 -4.88
CA HIS A 122 -13.14 14.14 -5.26
C HIS A 122 -13.14 13.14 -4.10
N PRO A 123 -14.28 12.44 -3.91
CA PRO A 123 -14.49 11.55 -2.76
C PRO A 123 -13.81 10.20 -2.92
N GLU A 124 -13.51 9.78 -4.16
CA GLU A 124 -12.96 8.47 -4.49
C GLU A 124 -11.68 8.57 -5.30
N PHE A 125 -10.78 7.62 -5.05
CA PHE A 125 -9.60 7.38 -5.88
C PHE A 125 -9.90 6.28 -6.90
N SER A 126 -10.12 6.67 -8.15
CA SER A 126 -10.54 5.78 -9.23
C SER A 126 -9.35 5.04 -9.88
N PRO A 127 -9.59 3.99 -10.69
CA PRO A 127 -8.54 3.37 -11.50
C PRO A 127 -7.87 4.34 -12.48
N SER A 128 -8.60 5.36 -12.97
CA SER A 128 -8.03 6.42 -13.81
C SER A 128 -7.05 7.30 -13.04
N ASP A 129 -7.40 7.66 -11.79
CA ASP A 129 -6.51 8.41 -10.90
C ASP A 129 -5.24 7.60 -10.61
N PHE A 130 -5.40 6.30 -10.33
CA PHE A 130 -4.28 5.40 -10.13
C PHE A 130 -3.40 5.26 -11.38
N ARG A 131 -3.98 5.17 -12.57
CA ARG A 131 -3.23 5.10 -13.84
C ARG A 131 -2.33 6.32 -14.03
N SER A 132 -2.85 7.52 -13.77
CA SER A 132 -2.10 8.77 -13.91
C SER A 132 -1.07 8.95 -12.79
N ALA A 133 -1.47 8.77 -11.53
CA ALA A 133 -0.58 8.90 -10.37
C ALA A 133 0.54 7.84 -10.39
N GLY A 134 0.21 6.60 -10.74
CA GLY A 134 1.16 5.50 -10.86
C GLY A 134 2.18 5.73 -11.97
N ASP A 135 1.78 6.20 -13.16
CA ASP A 135 2.73 6.56 -14.24
C ASP A 135 3.67 7.69 -13.79
N PHE A 136 3.13 8.71 -13.12
CA PHE A 136 3.95 9.78 -12.56
C PHE A 136 4.99 9.24 -11.58
N ARG A 137 4.59 8.39 -10.61
CA ARG A 137 5.52 7.78 -9.65
C ARG A 137 6.55 6.87 -10.31
N ILE A 138 6.16 6.08 -11.31
CA ILE A 138 7.09 5.26 -12.10
C ILE A 138 8.16 6.15 -12.74
N ASN A 139 7.76 7.26 -13.36
CA ASN A 139 8.71 8.20 -13.97
C ASN A 139 9.68 8.79 -12.94
N GLU A 140 9.19 9.21 -11.79
CA GLU A 140 10.03 9.74 -10.71
C GLU A 140 11.04 8.71 -10.19
N ILE A 141 10.60 7.47 -9.95
CA ILE A 141 11.45 6.37 -9.47
C ILE A 141 12.55 6.06 -10.49
N VAL A 142 12.17 5.91 -11.77
CA VAL A 142 13.12 5.61 -12.85
C VAL A 142 14.11 6.75 -13.04
N ASN A 143 13.69 8.01 -12.93
CA ASN A 143 14.58 9.18 -13.02
C ASN A 143 15.61 9.23 -11.88
N ARG A 144 15.31 8.61 -10.72
CA ARG A 144 16.27 8.40 -9.62
C ARG A 144 17.19 7.19 -9.84
N GLY A 145 17.11 6.50 -10.98
CA GLY A 145 17.87 5.28 -11.27
C GLY A 145 17.40 4.05 -10.48
N LYS A 146 16.17 4.08 -9.96
CA LYS A 146 15.60 3.00 -9.14
C LYS A 146 14.56 2.18 -9.91
N ILE A 147 14.21 1.03 -9.36
CA ILE A 147 13.29 0.08 -9.98
C ILE A 147 11.91 0.16 -9.28
N PRO A 148 10.83 0.49 -10.00
CA PRO A 148 9.49 0.55 -9.42
C PRO A 148 8.93 -0.87 -9.20
N PHE A 149 8.47 -1.11 -7.97
CA PHE A 149 7.73 -2.31 -7.59
C PHE A 149 6.27 -1.95 -7.34
N ILE A 150 5.34 -2.46 -8.14
CA ILE A 150 3.91 -2.30 -7.92
C ILE A 150 3.45 -3.42 -6.99
N VAL A 151 2.90 -3.10 -5.82
CA VAL A 151 2.57 -4.10 -4.78
C VAL A 151 1.17 -3.86 -4.25
N GLY A 152 0.28 -4.85 -4.36
CA GLY A 152 -1.09 -4.70 -3.86
C GLY A 152 -2.07 -5.74 -4.39
N GLY A 153 -3.30 -5.68 -3.88
CA GLY A 153 -4.36 -6.65 -4.20
C GLY A 153 -5.48 -6.12 -5.10
N SER A 154 -5.46 -4.84 -5.49
CA SER A 154 -6.50 -4.30 -6.38
C SER A 154 -6.12 -4.49 -7.84
N ASN A 155 -6.52 -5.63 -8.40
CA ASN A 155 -6.24 -5.99 -9.80
C ASN A 155 -6.79 -4.96 -10.80
N SER A 156 -7.83 -4.20 -10.46
CA SER A 156 -8.33 -3.07 -11.27
C SER A 156 -7.33 -1.94 -11.39
N PHE A 157 -6.60 -1.61 -10.32
CA PHE A 157 -5.55 -0.60 -10.34
C PHE A 157 -4.34 -1.08 -11.14
N ILE A 158 -3.92 -2.33 -10.92
CA ILE A 158 -2.83 -2.96 -11.69
C ILE A 158 -3.16 -2.97 -13.18
N TYR A 159 -4.36 -3.42 -13.55
CA TYR A 159 -4.82 -3.42 -14.94
C TYR A 159 -4.83 -2.01 -15.53
N ALA A 160 -5.51 -1.07 -14.87
CA ALA A 160 -5.60 0.31 -15.32
C ALA A 160 -4.22 0.98 -15.49
N LEU A 161 -3.24 0.67 -14.64
CA LEU A 161 -1.89 1.22 -14.76
C LEU A 161 -1.13 0.66 -15.97
N LEU A 162 -1.23 -0.66 -16.21
CA LEU A 162 -0.29 -1.38 -17.06
C LEU A 162 -0.74 -1.55 -18.51
N VAL A 163 -2.05 -1.65 -18.79
CA VAL A 163 -2.51 -1.85 -20.18
C VAL A 163 -2.24 -0.62 -21.05
N LYS A 164 -1.91 -0.83 -22.32
CA LYS A 164 -1.61 0.27 -23.25
C LYS A 164 -2.79 1.20 -23.44
N ARG A 165 -3.98 0.64 -23.64
CA ARG A 165 -5.25 1.37 -23.75
C ARG A 165 -6.14 0.99 -22.57
N PHE A 166 -6.52 1.98 -21.78
CA PHE A 166 -7.41 1.83 -20.64
C PHE A 166 -8.68 2.61 -20.91
N ASP A 167 -9.83 1.99 -20.67
CA ASP A 167 -11.13 2.62 -20.75
C ASP A 167 -11.78 2.58 -19.37
N SER A 168 -12.09 3.75 -18.82
CA SER A 168 -12.68 3.88 -17.49
C SER A 168 -14.18 3.58 -17.45
N GLY A 169 -14.84 3.49 -18.62
CA GLY A 169 -16.25 3.15 -18.72
C GLY A 169 -16.56 1.66 -18.56
N PHE A 170 -15.55 0.80 -18.50
CA PHE A 170 -15.72 -0.66 -18.51
C PHE A 170 -14.90 -1.35 -17.43
N ASP A 171 -15.54 -2.19 -16.61
CA ASP A 171 -14.82 -3.13 -15.73
C ASP A 171 -14.56 -4.46 -16.46
N ILE A 172 -13.29 -4.72 -16.74
CA ILE A 172 -12.82 -5.95 -17.39
C ILE A 172 -13.03 -7.20 -16.52
N PHE A 173 -13.23 -7.04 -15.22
CA PHE A 173 -13.44 -8.14 -14.28
C PHE A 173 -14.92 -8.47 -14.06
N GLU A 174 -15.84 -7.66 -14.59
CA GLU A 174 -17.29 -7.92 -14.56
C GLU A 174 -17.85 -8.23 -15.95
N SER A 175 -17.09 -7.95 -17.01
CA SER A 175 -17.49 -8.17 -18.39
C SER A 175 -16.75 -9.35 -19.01
N LEU A 176 -17.41 -10.10 -19.92
CA LEU A 176 -16.82 -11.23 -20.68
C LEU A 176 -15.82 -10.77 -21.77
N ASN A 177 -15.22 -9.59 -21.60
CA ASN A 177 -14.33 -9.00 -22.59
C ASN A 177 -12.92 -9.62 -22.52
N PRO A 178 -12.21 -9.72 -23.65
CA PRO A 178 -10.85 -10.25 -23.66
C PRO A 178 -9.89 -9.31 -22.92
N VAL A 179 -8.98 -9.90 -22.14
CA VAL A 179 -7.92 -9.17 -21.44
C VAL A 179 -6.97 -8.52 -22.46
N ILE A 180 -6.65 -7.24 -22.23
CA ILE A 180 -5.64 -6.54 -23.04
C ILE A 180 -4.25 -7.02 -22.63
N ASN A 181 -3.54 -7.64 -23.57
CA ASN A 181 -2.17 -8.15 -23.37
C ASN A 181 -1.08 -7.14 -23.72
N GLU A 182 -1.42 -6.09 -24.46
CA GLU A 182 -0.44 -5.05 -24.79
C GLU A 182 -0.22 -4.13 -23.60
N LEU A 183 0.99 -4.14 -23.04
CA LEU A 183 1.35 -3.38 -21.85
C LEU A 183 2.14 -2.11 -22.20
N ARG A 184 2.06 -1.10 -21.34
CA ARG A 184 2.82 0.17 -21.43
C ARG A 184 4.30 0.02 -21.09
N TYR A 185 4.64 -1.03 -20.36
CA TYR A 185 5.94 -1.26 -19.74
C TYR A 185 6.37 -2.70 -19.95
N GLN A 186 7.66 -2.98 -19.77
CA GLN A 186 8.13 -4.35 -19.60
C GLN A 186 7.81 -4.77 -18.16
N CYS A 187 6.96 -5.78 -18.00
CA CYS A 187 6.46 -6.18 -16.70
C CYS A 187 6.95 -7.59 -16.34
N CYS A 188 7.40 -7.74 -15.09
CA CYS A 188 7.60 -9.02 -14.43
C CYS A 188 6.53 -9.21 -13.37
N PHE A 189 5.66 -10.20 -13.55
CA PHE A 189 4.55 -10.47 -12.65
C PHE A 189 4.87 -11.64 -11.72
N ILE A 190 4.80 -11.39 -10.42
CA ILE A 190 4.92 -12.39 -9.37
C ILE A 190 3.58 -12.48 -8.65
N TRP A 191 2.98 -13.66 -8.64
CA TRP A 191 1.77 -13.96 -7.89
C TRP A 191 2.12 -14.81 -6.68
N VAL A 192 2.00 -14.21 -5.50
CA VAL A 192 2.09 -14.93 -4.22
C VAL A 192 0.74 -15.59 -3.95
N ASP A 193 0.70 -16.91 -4.08
CA ASP A 193 -0.51 -17.72 -3.98
C ASP A 193 -0.49 -18.59 -2.72
N ALA A 194 -1.68 -19.03 -2.28
CA ALA A 194 -1.83 -20.03 -1.24
C ALA A 194 -3.17 -20.74 -1.41
N ILE A 195 -3.25 -22.02 -1.05
CA ILE A 195 -4.51 -22.76 -1.16
C ILE A 195 -5.58 -22.17 -0.25
N ALA A 196 -6.82 -22.10 -0.75
CA ALA A 196 -7.92 -21.41 -0.09
C ALA A 196 -8.18 -21.86 1.36
N PRO A 197 -8.17 -23.16 1.71
CA PRO A 197 -8.41 -23.58 3.10
C PRO A 197 -7.39 -23.02 4.09
N VAL A 198 -6.11 -23.03 3.72
CA VAL A 198 -5.02 -22.53 4.57
C VAL A 198 -5.06 -21.00 4.64
N LEU A 199 -5.29 -20.34 3.50
CA LEU A 199 -5.40 -18.89 3.45
C LEU A 199 -6.58 -18.39 4.30
N ASN A 200 -7.74 -19.04 4.21
CA ASN A 200 -8.92 -18.67 4.98
C ASN A 200 -8.68 -18.78 6.49
N GLN A 201 -8.08 -19.87 6.96
CA GLN A 201 -7.71 -20.02 8.38
C GLN A 201 -6.73 -18.93 8.85
N TYR A 202 -5.74 -18.61 8.01
CA TYR A 202 -4.80 -17.54 8.30
C TYR A 202 -5.47 -16.16 8.33
N LEU A 203 -6.40 -15.89 7.43
CA LEU A 203 -7.15 -14.63 7.39
C LEU A 203 -8.02 -14.47 8.64
N ASP A 204 -8.68 -15.53 9.10
CA ASP A 204 -9.48 -15.51 10.33
C ASP A 204 -8.63 -15.16 11.54
N LYS A 205 -7.50 -15.87 11.72
CA LYS A 205 -6.54 -15.58 12.79
C LYS A 205 -6.01 -14.16 12.72
N ARG A 206 -5.69 -13.67 11.50
CA ARG A 206 -5.21 -12.30 11.31
C ARG A 206 -6.27 -11.26 11.70
N VAL A 207 -7.55 -11.52 11.40
CA VAL A 207 -8.64 -10.63 11.84
C VAL A 207 -8.73 -10.63 13.37
N ASP A 208 -8.63 -11.79 14.02
CA ASP A 208 -8.58 -11.86 15.49
C ASP A 208 -7.41 -11.03 16.04
N GLU A 209 -6.20 -11.21 15.50
CA GLU A 209 -5.02 -10.43 15.88
C GLU A 209 -5.20 -8.93 15.64
N MET A 210 -5.88 -8.51 14.56
CA MET A 210 -6.18 -7.10 14.28
C MET A 210 -7.14 -6.52 15.30
N LEU A 211 -8.20 -7.25 15.66
CA LEU A 211 -9.16 -6.85 16.68
C LEU A 211 -8.49 -6.69 18.05
N ASP A 212 -7.58 -7.61 18.39
CA ASP A 212 -6.76 -7.54 19.61
C ASP A 212 -5.73 -6.39 19.55
N SER A 213 -5.25 -6.05 18.36
CA SER A 213 -4.24 -5.00 18.09
C SER A 213 -4.86 -3.64 17.78
N GLU A 214 -5.78 -3.20 18.63
CA GLU A 214 -6.39 -1.85 18.61
C GLU A 214 -7.26 -1.49 17.40
N MET A 215 -7.57 -2.41 16.48
CA MET A 215 -8.50 -2.13 15.37
C MET A 215 -9.85 -1.58 15.87
N PHE A 216 -10.36 -2.13 16.97
CA PHE A 216 -11.60 -1.63 17.58
C PHE A 216 -11.49 -0.15 18.00
N GLN A 217 -10.38 0.21 18.63
CA GLN A 217 -10.13 1.58 19.10
C GLN A 217 -9.95 2.53 17.91
N GLU A 218 -9.22 2.11 16.87
CA GLU A 218 -9.06 2.86 15.63
C GLU A 218 -10.41 3.15 14.96
N LEU A 219 -11.29 2.14 14.87
CA LEU A 219 -12.62 2.29 14.30
C LEU A 219 -13.52 3.17 15.16
N LYS A 220 -13.47 3.01 16.48
CA LYS A 220 -14.22 3.85 17.42
C LYS A 220 -13.87 5.33 17.23
N GLU A 221 -12.58 5.66 17.22
CA GLU A 221 -12.11 7.04 17.00
C GLU A 221 -12.48 7.57 15.62
N TYR A 222 -12.45 6.70 14.61
CA TYR A 222 -12.89 7.05 13.26
C TYR A 222 -14.37 7.45 13.24
N PHE A 223 -15.27 6.66 13.85
CA PHE A 223 -16.70 6.99 13.90
C PHE A 223 -17.02 8.18 14.79
N GLU A 224 -16.26 8.41 15.87
CA GLU A 224 -16.40 9.61 16.70
C GLU A 224 -16.07 10.90 15.92
N LYS A 225 -15.11 10.83 14.98
CA LYS A 225 -14.69 11.97 14.16
C LYS A 225 -15.54 12.17 12.91
N GLU A 226 -15.77 11.09 12.15
CA GLU A 226 -16.39 11.13 10.83
C GLU A 226 -17.91 10.87 10.86
N GLY A 227 -18.44 10.41 11.99
CA GLY A 227 -19.85 10.08 12.16
C GLY A 227 -20.28 8.84 11.39
N PHE A 228 -21.57 8.51 11.53
CA PHE A 228 -22.22 7.44 10.77
C PHE A 228 -22.70 7.96 9.41
N SER A 229 -22.74 7.06 8.42
CA SER A 229 -23.28 7.34 7.09
C SER A 229 -24.24 6.22 6.68
N ASP A 230 -25.32 6.57 6.00
CA ASP A 230 -26.16 5.55 5.34
C ASP A 230 -25.61 5.16 3.96
N SER A 231 -24.71 5.98 3.38
CA SER A 231 -23.89 5.59 2.23
C SER A 231 -22.58 4.97 2.71
N SER A 232 -22.62 3.67 3.01
CA SER A 232 -21.45 2.83 3.30
C SER A 232 -20.57 2.54 2.06
N SER A 233 -20.78 3.29 0.97
CA SER A 233 -20.29 2.95 -0.36
C SER A 233 -19.09 3.75 -0.84
N ASP A 234 -18.62 4.78 -0.13
CA ASP A 234 -17.69 5.74 -0.75
C ASP A 234 -16.31 5.77 -0.07
N GLY A 235 -15.27 5.78 -0.88
CA GLY A 235 -13.90 5.99 -0.43
C GLY A 235 -13.39 4.95 0.59
N ILE A 236 -12.79 5.44 1.68
CA ILE A 236 -12.22 4.58 2.74
C ILE A 236 -13.31 3.82 3.53
N ARG A 237 -14.58 4.26 3.50
CA ARG A 237 -15.70 3.56 4.17
C ARG A 237 -15.98 2.19 3.57
N LYS A 238 -15.48 1.90 2.37
CA LYS A 238 -15.50 0.58 1.73
C LYS A 238 -14.53 -0.42 2.37
N ALA A 239 -13.67 0.00 3.30
CA ALA A 239 -12.73 -0.89 3.98
C ALA A 239 -13.48 -1.94 4.79
N ILE A 240 -13.14 -3.22 4.60
CA ILE A 240 -13.66 -4.31 5.44
C ILE A 240 -13.26 -4.02 6.90
N GLY A 241 -14.25 -4.06 7.79
CA GLY A 241 -14.16 -3.58 9.16
C GLY A 241 -15.06 -2.37 9.40
N VAL A 242 -15.12 -1.42 8.45
CA VAL A 242 -15.88 -0.18 8.65
C VAL A 242 -17.39 -0.45 8.58
N PRO A 243 -17.96 -1.03 7.51
CA PRO A 243 -19.41 -1.30 7.46
C PRO A 243 -19.89 -2.26 8.56
N GLU A 244 -19.08 -3.23 8.94
CA GLU A 244 -19.39 -4.24 9.96
C GLU A 244 -19.46 -3.60 11.35
N PHE A 245 -18.45 -2.82 11.73
CA PHE A 245 -18.47 -2.12 13.01
C PHE A 245 -19.45 -0.95 13.04
N GLU A 246 -19.79 -0.34 11.90
CA GLU A 246 -20.88 0.65 11.86
C GLU A 246 -22.22 0.03 12.32
N LYS A 247 -22.51 -1.21 11.92
CA LYS A 247 -23.71 -1.93 12.40
C LYS A 247 -23.64 -2.16 13.90
N TYR A 248 -22.48 -2.55 14.42
CA TYR A 248 -22.26 -2.75 15.86
C TYR A 248 -22.46 -1.44 16.65
N PHE A 249 -21.82 -0.35 16.24
CA PHE A 249 -21.94 0.94 16.93
C PHE A 249 -23.36 1.54 16.85
N LYS A 250 -24.14 1.19 15.83
CA LYS A 250 -25.58 1.50 15.72
C LYS A 250 -26.47 0.58 16.58
N GLY A 251 -25.90 -0.39 17.31
CA GLY A 251 -26.62 -1.35 18.15
C GLY A 251 -27.43 -2.40 17.36
N LYS A 252 -27.09 -2.63 16.08
CA LYS A 252 -27.83 -3.56 15.21
C LYS A 252 -27.36 -5.01 15.30
N ILE A 253 -26.09 -5.23 15.63
CA ILE A 253 -25.46 -6.55 15.76
C ILE A 253 -24.50 -6.55 16.96
N SER A 254 -24.15 -7.73 17.46
CA SER A 254 -23.15 -7.90 18.51
C SER A 254 -21.72 -7.68 18.00
N TYR A 255 -20.76 -7.58 18.92
CA TYR A 255 -19.34 -7.47 18.57
C TYR A 255 -18.86 -8.74 17.85
N GLU A 256 -19.27 -9.90 18.33
CA GLU A 256 -18.95 -11.21 17.78
C GLU A 256 -19.54 -11.36 16.37
N GLU A 257 -20.77 -10.88 16.14
CA GLU A 257 -21.40 -10.86 14.82
C GLU A 257 -20.61 -9.97 13.85
N ALA A 258 -20.18 -8.77 14.27
CA ALA A 258 -19.35 -7.89 13.44
C ALA A 258 -18.00 -8.55 13.10
N ALA A 259 -17.34 -9.17 14.09
CA ALA A 259 -16.09 -9.89 13.87
C ALA A 259 -16.24 -11.07 12.89
N MET A 260 -17.35 -11.83 12.98
CA MET A 260 -17.65 -12.91 12.04
C MET A 260 -17.89 -12.38 10.62
N GLU A 261 -18.62 -11.27 10.45
CA GLU A 261 -18.81 -10.64 9.14
C GLU A 261 -17.49 -10.18 8.52
N ILE A 262 -16.57 -9.60 9.31
CA ILE A 262 -15.25 -9.17 8.83
C ILE A 262 -14.45 -10.37 8.30
N LYS A 263 -14.45 -11.49 9.02
CA LYS A 263 -13.78 -12.72 8.59
C LYS A 263 -14.37 -13.22 7.27
N GLU A 264 -15.69 -13.33 7.18
CA GLU A 264 -16.38 -13.79 5.96
C GLU A 264 -16.09 -12.87 4.76
N ASN A 265 -16.25 -11.56 4.92
CA ASN A 265 -16.00 -10.60 3.85
C ASN A 265 -14.52 -10.59 3.41
N THR A 266 -13.60 -10.83 4.34
CA THR A 266 -12.16 -10.95 4.04
C THR A 266 -11.86 -12.20 3.20
N ARG A 267 -12.49 -13.35 3.50
CA ARG A 267 -12.35 -14.58 2.70
C ARG A 267 -12.94 -14.40 1.30
N VAL A 268 -14.13 -13.82 1.20
CA VAL A 268 -14.78 -13.50 -0.09
C VAL A 268 -13.91 -12.56 -0.93
N LEU A 269 -13.28 -11.55 -0.31
CA LEU A 269 -12.33 -10.68 -0.99
C LEU A 269 -11.13 -11.47 -1.54
N ALA A 270 -10.54 -12.34 -0.73
CA ALA A 270 -9.40 -13.16 -1.14
C ALA A 270 -9.75 -14.05 -2.34
N GLU A 271 -10.90 -14.73 -2.30
CA GLU A 271 -11.39 -15.56 -3.41
C GLU A 271 -11.59 -14.74 -4.70
N ARG A 272 -12.24 -13.57 -4.59
CA ARG A 272 -12.44 -12.66 -5.74
C ARG A 272 -11.09 -12.19 -6.31
N GLN A 273 -10.10 -11.92 -5.47
CA GLN A 273 -8.76 -11.53 -5.92
C GLN A 273 -8.06 -12.66 -6.68
N VAL A 274 -8.12 -13.89 -6.19
CA VAL A 274 -7.57 -15.08 -6.89
C VAL A 274 -8.24 -15.25 -8.26
N LYS A 275 -9.59 -15.21 -8.31
CA LYS A 275 -10.34 -15.30 -9.58
C LYS A 275 -9.90 -14.24 -10.59
N LYS A 276 -9.71 -12.98 -10.15
CA LYS A 276 -9.24 -11.90 -11.02
C LYS A 276 -7.79 -12.12 -11.50
N ILE A 277 -6.90 -12.67 -10.68
CA ILE A 277 -5.52 -12.98 -11.10
C ILE A 277 -5.51 -14.12 -12.12
N MET A 278 -6.30 -15.17 -11.89
CA MET A 278 -6.47 -16.26 -12.84
C MET A 278 -6.99 -15.76 -14.19
N TRP A 279 -8.00 -14.89 -14.18
CA TRP A 279 -8.53 -14.26 -15.38
C TRP A 279 -7.46 -13.50 -16.18
N LEU A 280 -6.60 -12.72 -15.51
CA LEU A 280 -5.48 -12.03 -16.18
C LEU A 280 -4.46 -13.02 -16.77
N ARG A 281 -4.18 -14.11 -16.06
CA ARG A 281 -3.23 -15.15 -16.49
C ARG A 281 -3.75 -15.89 -17.72
N GLU A 282 -4.98 -16.36 -17.67
CA GLU A 282 -5.68 -17.01 -18.79
C GLU A 282 -5.86 -16.04 -19.98
N GLY A 283 -6.00 -14.75 -19.67
CA GLY A 283 -6.03 -13.67 -20.63
C GLY A 283 -4.74 -13.46 -21.42
N GLY A 284 -3.61 -14.02 -20.97
CA GLY A 284 -2.32 -13.97 -21.68
C GLY A 284 -1.19 -13.26 -20.93
N TRP A 285 -1.42 -12.78 -19.70
CA TRP A 285 -0.35 -12.19 -18.90
C TRP A 285 0.59 -13.30 -18.38
N ASN A 286 1.90 -13.11 -18.57
CA ASN A 286 2.92 -14.04 -18.08
C ASN A 286 3.13 -13.89 -16.56
N ILE A 287 2.20 -14.45 -15.78
CA ILE A 287 2.17 -14.39 -14.32
C ILE A 287 2.90 -15.61 -13.73
N GLN A 288 4.01 -15.35 -13.03
CA GLN A 288 4.82 -16.36 -12.37
C GLN A 288 4.30 -16.59 -10.95
N ARG A 289 3.83 -17.81 -10.66
CA ARG A 289 3.25 -18.16 -9.36
C ARG A 289 4.34 -18.64 -8.40
N VAL A 290 4.31 -18.15 -7.16
CA VAL A 290 5.08 -18.65 -6.01
C VAL A 290 4.13 -19.04 -4.90
N ASP A 291 4.36 -20.18 -4.25
CA ASP A 291 3.40 -20.81 -3.32
C ASP A 291 3.80 -20.56 -1.86
N ALA A 292 2.97 -19.80 -1.15
CA ALA A 292 3.15 -19.48 0.26
C ALA A 292 2.41 -20.45 1.20
N THR A 293 1.78 -21.50 0.69
CA THR A 293 0.94 -22.42 1.48
C THR A 293 1.70 -23.00 2.66
N ALA A 294 2.88 -23.59 2.45
CA ALA A 294 3.67 -24.19 3.54
C ALA A 294 4.06 -23.16 4.62
N THR A 295 4.34 -21.92 4.21
CA THR A 295 4.62 -20.82 5.13
C THR A 295 3.40 -20.51 5.99
N LEU A 296 2.22 -20.38 5.36
CA LEU A 296 0.99 -20.06 6.09
C LEU A 296 0.59 -21.22 7.02
N THR A 297 0.66 -22.46 6.55
CA THR A 297 0.41 -23.64 7.39
C THR A 297 1.31 -23.65 8.63
N ALA A 298 2.62 -23.39 8.47
CA ALA A 298 3.56 -23.33 9.59
C ALA A 298 3.30 -22.17 10.57
N LYS A 299 2.73 -21.05 10.10
CA LYS A 299 2.28 -19.94 10.98
C LYS A 299 1.00 -20.27 11.76
N MET A 300 0.18 -21.19 11.23
CA MET A 300 -1.04 -21.66 11.89
C MET A 300 -0.77 -22.77 12.91
N GLY A 301 0.28 -23.57 12.69
CA GLY A 301 0.67 -24.63 13.62
C GLY A 301 1.14 -24.09 14.98
N SER A 302 0.54 -24.59 16.05
CA SER A 302 0.92 -24.33 17.45
C SER A 302 2.19 -25.08 17.89
N GLU A 303 2.73 -25.95 17.05
CA GLU A 303 3.91 -26.74 17.35
C GLU A 303 5.17 -25.87 17.31
N LYS A 304 5.44 -25.22 18.45
CA LYS A 304 6.82 -25.10 18.90
C LYS A 304 7.32 -26.54 19.06
N ILE A 305 8.02 -27.07 18.06
CA ILE A 305 8.91 -28.21 18.29
C ILE A 305 9.71 -27.84 19.54
N ALA A 306 9.74 -28.71 20.55
CA ALA A 306 10.42 -28.43 21.81
C ALA A 306 11.86 -27.95 21.52
N GLY A 307 12.10 -26.64 21.69
CA GLY A 307 13.39 -26.00 21.41
C GLY A 307 13.70 -25.57 19.96
N GLY A 308 12.76 -25.66 19.01
CA GLY A 308 12.98 -25.30 17.59
C GLY A 308 12.28 -24.01 17.14
N GLU A 309 12.93 -23.26 16.23
CA GLU A 309 12.31 -22.11 15.54
C GLU A 309 11.12 -22.55 14.66
N ASN A 310 10.10 -21.69 14.53
CA ASN A 310 8.98 -21.94 13.62
C ASN A 310 9.49 -22.06 12.16
N PRO A 311 9.21 -23.17 11.45
CA PRO A 311 9.77 -23.41 10.11
C PRO A 311 9.20 -22.48 9.03
N ALA A 312 8.19 -21.65 9.34
CA ALA A 312 7.61 -20.68 8.42
C ALA A 312 8.65 -19.76 7.80
N ARG A 313 9.71 -19.39 8.53
CA ARG A 313 10.81 -18.59 7.96
C ARG A 313 11.50 -19.33 6.83
N LYS A 314 11.90 -20.58 7.08
CA LYS A 314 12.57 -21.44 6.11
C LYS A 314 11.69 -21.69 4.87
N PHE A 315 10.42 -22.05 5.08
CA PHE A 315 9.49 -22.24 3.95
C PHE A 315 9.30 -20.97 3.12
N TRP A 316 9.27 -19.80 3.76
CA TRP A 316 9.17 -18.53 3.06
C TRP A 316 10.41 -18.26 2.21
N GLU A 317 11.59 -18.48 2.77
CA GLU A 317 12.87 -18.29 2.06
C GLU A 317 12.94 -19.21 0.83
N GLU A 318 12.71 -20.52 1.00
CA GLU A 318 12.88 -21.53 -0.05
C GLU A 318 11.78 -21.49 -1.13
N GLN A 319 10.51 -21.25 -0.75
CA GLN A 319 9.37 -21.42 -1.66
C GLN A 319 8.82 -20.10 -2.22
N VAL A 320 9.12 -18.97 -1.59
CA VAL A 320 8.59 -17.66 -1.99
C VAL A 320 9.71 -16.69 -2.36
N LEU A 321 10.64 -16.42 -1.44
CA LEU A 321 11.65 -15.39 -1.62
C LEU A 321 12.70 -15.75 -2.69
N GLU A 322 13.35 -16.90 -2.56
CA GLU A 322 14.39 -17.31 -3.51
C GLU A 322 13.88 -17.50 -4.95
N PRO A 323 12.73 -18.17 -5.20
CA PRO A 323 12.16 -18.25 -6.54
C PRO A 323 11.83 -16.87 -7.10
N SER A 324 11.24 -15.98 -6.29
CA SER A 324 10.95 -14.61 -6.69
C SER A 324 12.22 -13.83 -7.04
N ALA A 325 13.28 -13.97 -6.24
CA ALA A 325 14.56 -13.32 -6.51
C ALA A 325 15.19 -13.78 -7.82
N LYS A 326 15.12 -15.09 -8.13
CA LYS A 326 15.57 -15.67 -9.41
C LYS A 326 14.80 -15.08 -10.59
N ILE A 327 13.46 -15.03 -10.50
CA ILE A 327 12.57 -14.46 -11.53
C ILE A 327 12.91 -12.98 -11.77
N VAL A 328 13.00 -12.17 -10.71
CA VAL A 328 13.31 -10.74 -10.85
C VAL A 328 14.71 -10.54 -11.41
N LYS A 329 15.71 -11.30 -10.93
CA LYS A 329 17.10 -11.19 -11.42
C LYS A 329 17.18 -11.47 -12.91
N GLN A 330 16.54 -12.56 -13.37
CA GLN A 330 16.49 -12.90 -14.79
C GLN A 330 15.86 -11.77 -15.60
N PHE A 331 14.67 -11.31 -15.19
CA PHE A 331 13.96 -10.20 -15.84
C PHE A 331 14.81 -8.92 -15.94
N LEU A 332 15.53 -8.56 -14.87
CA LEU A 332 16.35 -7.35 -14.86
C LEU A 332 17.59 -7.48 -15.76
N LEU A 333 18.22 -8.67 -15.81
CA LEU A 333 19.42 -8.94 -16.61
C LEU A 333 19.16 -9.09 -18.11
N GLU A 334 18.00 -9.59 -18.52
CA GLU A 334 17.62 -9.80 -19.94
C GLU A 334 17.28 -8.49 -20.68
N GLY A 335 18.03 -7.39 -20.44
CA GLY A 335 17.71 -6.02 -20.90
C GLY A 335 18.65 -5.44 -21.94
#